data_AF-A0A9W7YYJ6-F1
#
_entry.id   AF-A0A9W7YYJ6-F1
#
_cell.length_a   1.000
_cell.length_b   1.000
_cell.length_c   1.000
_cell.angle_alpha   90.00
_cell.angle_beta   90.00
_cell.angle_gamma   90.00
#
_symmetry.space_group_name_H-M   'P 1'
#
loop_
_entity.id
_entity.type
_entity.pdbx_description
1 polymer ?
#
loop_
_entity_poly.entity_id
_entity_poly.type
_entity_poly.pdbx_seq_one_letter_code
_entity_poly.pdbx_strand_id
1 'polypeptide(L)' 'MSANDVDREVNAVDSEFKGYLQSDNKRLYQLMRSLSNPNHPYNHFNVGNLDTLQVAAHTMGKNLHEEVM' A
#
# COMPACT_ATOMS: atom_id res chain seq x y z
N MET A 1 -1.18 18.80 -3.56
CA MET A 1 0.18 18.33 -3.17
C MET A 1 1.11 18.53 -4.35
N SER A 2 2.41 18.84 -4.15
CA SER A 2 3.35 18.80 -5.28
C SER A 2 3.65 17.35 -5.67
N ALA A 3 4.11 17.10 -6.90
CA ALA A 3 4.52 15.76 -7.32
C ALA A 3 5.60 15.16 -6.38
N ASN A 4 6.53 16.01 -5.91
CA ASN A 4 7.56 15.62 -4.94
C ASN A 4 6.98 15.24 -3.56
N ASP A 5 5.86 15.82 -3.15
CA ASP A 5 5.23 15.45 -1.87
C ASP A 5 4.61 14.06 -1.94
N VAL A 6 4.04 13.68 -3.09
CA VAL A 6 3.47 12.33 -3.30
C VAL A 6 4.57 11.28 -3.28
N ASP A 7 5.68 11.50 -3.99
CA ASP A 7 6.81 10.55 -3.96
C ASP A 7 7.41 10.39 -2.57
N ARG A 8 7.54 11.48 -1.81
CA ARG A 8 8.00 11.42 -0.41
C ARG A 8 7.03 10.61 0.45
N GLU A 9 5.72 10.82 0.27
CA GLU A 9 4.70 10.11 1.04
C GLU A 9 4.67 8.61 0.72
N VAL A 10 4.83 8.23 -0.55
CA VAL A 10 4.95 6.82 -0.95
C VAL A 10 6.13 6.14 -0.26
N ASN A 11 7.28 6.83 -0.16
CA ASN A 11 8.44 6.31 0.57
C ASN A 11 8.19 6.20 2.09
N ALA A 12 7.41 7.11 2.67
CA ALA A 12 7.03 7.06 4.07
C ALA A 12 6.11 5.84 4.34
N VAL A 13 5.11 5.61 3.48
CA VAL A 13 4.22 4.45 3.55
C VAL A 13 5.00 3.14 3.40
N ASP A 14 5.96 3.07 2.48
CA ASP A 14 6.81 1.88 2.31
C ASP A 14 7.68 1.61 3.55
N SER A 15 8.18 2.67 4.19
CA SER A 15 8.93 2.56 5.45
C SER A 15 8.04 2.05 6.59
N GLU A 16 6.79 2.49 6.67
CA GLU A 16 5.80 1.98 7.62
C GLU A 16 5.52 0.49 7.38
N PHE A 17 5.29 0.09 6.12
CA PHE A 17 5.11 -1.32 5.75
C PHE A 17 6.31 -2.19 6.15
N LYS A 18 7.53 -1.73 5.89
CA LYS A 18 8.76 -2.43 6.31
C LYS A 18 8.84 -2.60 7.83
N GLY A 19 8.39 -1.60 8.59
CA GLY A 19 8.25 -1.71 10.05
C GLY A 19 7.26 -2.80 10.48
N TYR A 20 6.16 -2.97 9.74
CA TYR A 20 5.16 -4.00 10.02
C TYR A 20 5.65 -5.42 9.78
N LEU A 21 6.63 -5.64 8.91
CA LEU A 21 7.21 -6.96 8.67
C LEU A 21 7.86 -7.58 9.92
N GLN A 22 8.24 -6.76 10.90
CA GLN A 22 8.84 -7.18 12.16
C GLN A 22 7.83 -7.27 13.31
N SER A 23 6.56 -6.91 13.09
CA SER A 23 5.53 -6.93 14.13
C SER A 23 4.59 -8.12 13.95
N ASP A 24 4.65 -9.08 14.87
CA ASP A 24 3.79 -10.28 14.83
C ASP A 24 2.30 -9.94 14.79
N ASN A 25 1.86 -8.94 15.56
CA ASN A 25 0.47 -8.51 15.55
C ASN A 25 0.03 -7.98 14.18
N LYS A 26 0.89 -7.21 13.49
CA LYS A 26 0.59 -6.67 12.15
C LYS A 26 0.62 -7.77 11.10
N ARG A 27 1.58 -8.69 11.18
CA ARG A 27 1.66 -9.87 10.31
C ARG A 27 0.43 -10.75 10.45
N LEU A 28 0.02 -11.05 11.69
CA LEU A 28 -1.18 -11.84 11.98
C LEU A 28 -2.43 -11.13 11.47
N TYR A 29 -2.55 -9.82 11.67
CA TYR A 29 -3.67 -9.05 11.15
C TYR A 29 -3.76 -9.11 9.62
N GLN A 30 -2.65 -8.92 8.91
CA GLN A 30 -2.64 -9.03 7.44
C GLN A 30 -2.93 -10.46 6.96
N LEU A 31 -2.47 -11.48 7.69
CA LEU A 31 -2.80 -12.88 7.40
C LEU A 31 -4.30 -13.15 7.56
N MET A 32 -4.94 -12.67 8.63
CA MET A 32 -6.38 -12.81 8.82
C MET A 32 -7.17 -12.15 7.69
N ARG A 33 -6.69 -11.01 7.19
CA ARG A 33 -7.27 -10.32 6.03
C ARG A 33 -7.14 -11.15 4.77
N SER A 34 -5.94 -11.63 4.45
CA SER A 34 -5.71 -12.43 3.23
C SER A 34 -6.47 -13.77 3.22
N LEU A 35 -6.78 -14.32 4.40
CA LEU A 35 -7.59 -15.53 4.56
C LEU A 35 -9.11 -15.27 4.57
N SER A 36 -9.54 -14.01 4.60
CA SER A 36 -10.97 -13.66 4.51
C SER A 36 -11.51 -13.84 3.08
N ASN A 37 -12.83 -13.74 2.92
CA ASN A 37 -13.49 -13.87 1.61
C ASN A 37 -12.80 -12.99 0.53
N PRO A 38 -12.22 -13.57 -0.54
CA PRO A 38 -11.52 -12.82 -1.59
C PRO A 38 -12.38 -11.78 -2.30
N ASN A 39 -13.70 -11.96 -2.32
CA ASN A 39 -14.64 -11.01 -2.93
C ASN A 39 -15.02 -9.86 -1.97
N HIS A 40 -14.57 -9.91 -0.72
CA HIS A 40 -14.87 -8.89 0.27
C HIS A 40 -13.70 -7.89 0.38
N PRO A 41 -13.94 -6.56 0.40
CA PRO A 41 -12.88 -5.55 0.46
C PRO A 41 -11.89 -5.69 1.62
N TYR A 42 -12.31 -6.36 2.70
CA TYR A 42 -11.44 -6.67 3.84
C TYR A 42 -10.21 -7.50 3.45
N ASN A 43 -10.27 -8.30 2.38
CA ASN A 43 -9.17 -9.14 1.91
C ASN A 43 -7.97 -8.35 1.35
N HIS A 44 -8.18 -7.10 0.93
CA HIS A 44 -7.15 -6.30 0.27
C HIS A 44 -5.97 -5.98 1.18
N PHE A 45 -4.76 -5.85 0.62
CA PHE A 45 -3.66 -5.19 1.32
C PHE A 45 -3.96 -3.69 1.47
N ASN A 46 -4.07 -3.20 2.72
CA ASN A 46 -4.57 -1.83 2.98
C ASN A 46 -3.47 -0.79 3.18
N VAL A 47 -2.27 -1.20 3.56
CA VAL A 47 -1.19 -0.26 3.87
C VAL A 47 -0.60 0.32 2.59
N GLY A 48 -0.40 -0.54 1.59
CA GLY A 48 0.37 -0.18 0.40
C GLY A 48 1.88 -0.22 0.67
N ASN A 49 2.64 -0.20 -0.40
CA ASN A 49 4.10 -0.12 -0.44
C ASN A 49 4.53 0.42 -1.82
N LEU A 50 5.85 0.50 -2.07
CA LEU A 50 6.37 0.95 -3.37
C LEU A 50 5.84 0.10 -4.55
N ASP A 51 5.72 -1.21 -4.37
CA ASP A 51 5.24 -2.11 -5.44
C ASP A 51 3.79 -1.80 -5.81
N THR A 52 2.91 -1.56 -4.84
CA THR A 52 1.49 -1.30 -5.10
C THR A 52 1.21 0.14 -5.52
N LEU A 53 1.91 1.11 -4.94
CA LEU A 53 1.61 2.53 -5.14
C LEU A 53 2.41 3.14 -6.29
N GLN A 54 3.58 2.61 -6.63
CA GLN A 54 4.39 3.14 -7.72
C GLN A 54 4.45 2.19 -8.91
N VAL A 55 4.93 0.96 -8.70
CA VAL A 55 5.17 0.00 -9.80
C VAL A 55 3.84 -0.44 -10.44
N ALA A 56 2.87 -0.86 -9.63
CA ALA A 56 1.57 -1.31 -10.13
C ALA A 56 0.77 -0.16 -10.74
N ALA A 57 0.78 1.03 -10.11
CA ALA A 57 0.10 2.21 -10.66
C ALA A 57 0.66 2.59 -12.03
N HIS A 58 1.99 2.68 -12.18
CA HIS A 58 2.63 2.97 -13.46
C HIS A 58 2.32 1.89 -14.52
N THR A 59 2.34 0.60 -14.12
CA THR A 59 2.00 -0.51 -15.03
C THR A 59 0.55 -0.45 -15.51
N MET A 60 -0.36 0.05 -14.67
CA MET A 60 -1.77 0.27 -15.01
C MET A 60 -2.00 1.58 -15.78
N GLY A 61 -0.95 2.35 -16.07
CA GLY A 61 -1.06 3.66 -16.71
C GLY A 61 -1.73 4.73 -15.83
N LYS A 62 -1.76 4.53 -14.51
CA LYS A 62 -2.35 5.46 -13.55
C LYS A 62 -1.31 6.46 -13.07
N ASN A 63 -1.68 7.74 -13.10
CA ASN A 63 -0.89 8.80 -12.50
C ASN A 63 -1.29 8.96 -11.03
N LEU A 64 -0.42 8.56 -10.12
CA LEU A 64 -0.69 8.62 -8.68
C LEU A 64 -0.92 10.04 -8.17
N HIS A 65 -0.29 11.04 -8.78
CA HIS A 65 -0.48 12.45 -8.40
C HIS A 65 -1.88 12.94 -8.75
N GLU A 66 -2.43 12.51 -9.89
CA GLU A 66 -3.80 12.83 -10.32
C GLU A 66 -4.85 12.10 -9.48
N GLU A 67 -4.60 10.84 -9.11
CA GLU A 67 -5.55 10.01 -8.33
C GLU A 67 -5.72 10.50 -6.87
N VAL A 68 -4.80 11.33 -6.37
CA VAL A 68 -4.82 11.85 -4.99
C VAL A 68 -5.43 13.26 -4.90
N MET A 69 -5.63 13.95 -6.04
CA MET A 69 -6.23 15.30 -6.09
C MET A 69 -7.70 15.27 -6.50
#